data_AF-A0A7X7B715-F1
#
_entry.id   AF-A0A7X7B715-F1
#
_cell.length_a   1.000
_cell.length_b   1.000
_cell.length_c   1.000
_cell.angle_alpha   90.00
_cell.angle_beta   90.00
_cell.angle_gamma   90.00
#
_symmetry.space_group_name_H-M   'P 1'
#
loop_
_entity.id
_entity.type
_entity.pdbx_description
1 polymer ?
#
loop_
_entity_poly.entity_id
_entity_poly.type
_entity_poly.pdbx_seq_one_letter_code
_entity_poly.pdbx_strand_id
1 'polypeptide(L)'
;MKINGQGPVNPFKIYHQQQQLKQKGRKTPDKGDTLELSPEARQVRELVRQGAELPDVRVELVREIKSRLDNQVYHVSPQQLAESILRFIYEEK
;
A
#
# COMPACT_ATOMS: atom_id res chain seq x y z
N MET A 1 48.43 -62.52 0.53
CA MET A 1 46.95 -62.64 0.58
C MET A 1 46.36 -61.27 0.23
N LYS A 2 45.41 -61.17 -0.72
CA LYS A 2 44.73 -59.90 -1.06
C LYS A 2 43.39 -59.88 -0.33
N ILE A 3 43.15 -58.85 0.48
CA ILE A 3 41.86 -58.60 1.14
C ILE A 3 40.94 -57.87 0.17
N ASN A 4 39.99 -58.59 -0.42
CA ASN A 4 38.90 -58.01 -1.21
C ASN A 4 37.90 -57.35 -0.24
N GLY A 5 38.14 -56.08 0.09
CA GLY A 5 37.26 -55.27 0.92
C GLY A 5 35.98 -54.87 0.17
N GLN A 6 35.04 -55.81 0.01
CA GLN A 6 33.66 -55.50 -0.38
C GLN A 6 32.77 -55.62 0.86
N GLY A 7 32.82 -54.60 1.71
CA GLY A 7 31.78 -54.39 2.73
C GLY A 7 30.52 -53.76 2.11
N PRO A 8 29.34 -53.89 2.75
CA PRO A 8 28.04 -53.56 2.17
C PRO A 8 27.75 -52.06 2.00
N VAL A 9 28.76 -51.21 2.15
CA VAL A 9 28.60 -49.75 2.16
C VAL A 9 28.77 -49.22 0.75
N ASN A 10 27.65 -48.90 0.10
CA ASN A 10 27.65 -48.28 -1.22
C ASN A 10 27.91 -46.75 -1.08
N PRO A 11 29.09 -46.24 -1.46
CA PRO A 11 29.48 -44.85 -1.21
C PRO A 11 28.60 -43.84 -1.98
N PHE A 12 28.08 -44.27 -3.13
CA PHE A 12 27.22 -43.46 -3.99
C PHE A 12 25.88 -43.16 -3.32
N LYS A 13 25.30 -44.14 -2.62
CA LYS A 13 24.04 -43.94 -1.88
C LYS A 13 24.20 -42.95 -0.73
N ILE A 14 25.31 -43.02 0.01
CA ILE A 14 25.59 -42.09 1.12
C ILE A 14 25.78 -40.67 0.58
N TYR A 15 26.52 -40.52 -0.51
CA TYR A 15 26.71 -39.21 -1.16
C TYR A 15 25.38 -38.60 -1.60
N HIS A 16 24.51 -39.38 -2.24
CA HIS A 16 23.18 -38.91 -2.65
C HIS A 16 22.28 -38.56 -1.47
N GLN A 17 22.31 -39.35 -0.39
CA GLN A 17 21.56 -39.05 0.83
C GLN A 17 22.03 -37.74 1.49
N GLN A 18 23.35 -37.49 1.51
CA GLN A 18 23.92 -36.28 2.07
C GLN A 18 23.61 -35.03 1.22
N GLN A 19 23.58 -35.18 -0.12
CA GLN A 19 23.13 -34.14 -1.05
C GLN A 19 21.65 -33.77 -0.83
N GLN A 20 20.78 -34.77 -0.63
CA GLN A 20 19.35 -34.53 -0.37
C GLN A 20 19.09 -33.84 0.97
N LEU A 21 19.85 -34.21 2.02
CA LEU A 21 19.78 -33.56 3.34
C LEU A 21 20.27 -32.10 3.29
N LYS A 22 21.31 -31.80 2.51
CA LYS A 22 21.79 -30.42 2.28
C LYS A 22 20.77 -29.55 1.53
N GLN A 23 19.99 -30.14 0.62
CA GLN A 23 18.91 -29.43 -0.08
C GLN A 23 17.67 -29.22 0.80
N LYS A 24 17.38 -30.17 1.70
CA LYS A 24 16.26 -30.06 2.67
C LYS A 24 16.48 -28.99 3.75
N GLY A 25 17.73 -28.61 4.02
CA GLY A 25 18.09 -27.53 4.96
C GLY A 25 17.97 -26.11 4.40
N ARG A 26 17.57 -25.93 3.13
CA ARG A 26 17.52 -24.63 2.44
C ARG A 26 16.11 -24.05 2.26
N LYS A 27 15.19 -24.35 3.17
CA LYS A 27 13.88 -23.70 3.22
C LYS A 27 13.52 -23.29 4.65
N THR A 28 14.08 -22.17 5.07
CA THR A 28 13.38 -21.25 5.96
C THR A 28 13.17 -19.97 5.17
N PRO A 29 11.93 -19.55 4.91
CA PRO A 29 11.71 -18.19 4.47
C PRO A 29 12.19 -17.28 5.61
N ASP A 30 12.95 -16.29 5.18
CA ASP A 30 13.44 -15.15 5.94
C ASP A 30 12.40 -14.71 6.99
N LYS A 31 12.75 -14.81 8.28
CA LYS A 31 11.97 -14.14 9.33
C LYS A 31 12.39 -12.67 9.30
N GLY A 32 11.97 -11.98 8.24
CA GLY A 32 12.08 -10.54 8.16
C GLY A 32 11.11 -9.89 9.14
N ASP A 33 11.51 -8.75 9.69
CA ASP A 33 10.62 -7.92 10.51
C ASP A 33 9.35 -7.59 9.72
N THR A 34 8.19 -7.87 10.32
CA THR A 34 6.89 -7.60 9.72
C THR A 34 6.36 -6.28 10.28
N LEU A 35 6.19 -5.29 9.42
CA LEU A 35 5.53 -4.04 9.76
C LEU A 35 4.01 -4.24 9.69
N GLU A 36 3.37 -4.33 10.86
CA GLU A 36 1.91 -4.30 10.94
C GLU A 36 1.42 -2.85 11.10
N LEU A 37 0.68 -2.36 10.10
CA LEU A 37 -0.01 -1.08 10.21
C LEU A 37 -1.15 -1.19 11.22
N SER A 38 -1.22 -0.22 12.14
CA SER A 38 -2.36 -0.07 13.04
C SER A 38 -3.66 0.10 12.24
N PRO A 39 -4.83 -0.23 12.82
CA PRO A 39 -6.12 -0.03 12.18
C PRO A 39 -6.31 1.40 11.64
N GLU A 40 -5.89 2.40 12.40
CA GLU A 40 -5.97 3.82 12.06
C GLU A 40 -5.06 4.16 10.87
N ALA A 41 -3.83 3.63 10.86
CA ALA A 41 -2.90 3.83 9.74
C ALA A 41 -3.43 3.21 8.43
N ARG A 42 -4.15 2.09 8.51
CA ARG A 42 -4.84 1.50 7.34
C ARG A 42 -5.98 2.38 6.85
N GLN A 43 -6.76 2.97 7.75
CA GLN A 43 -7.83 3.91 7.38
C GLN A 43 -7.27 5.16 6.70
N VAL A 44 -6.23 5.76 7.27
CA VAL A 44 -5.57 6.94 6.66
C VAL A 44 -5.01 6.60 5.28
N ARG A 45 -4.35 5.44 5.12
CA ARG A 45 -3.84 5.00 3.82
C ARG A 45 -4.95 4.85 2.78
N GLU A 46 -6.10 4.28 3.17
CA GLU A 46 -7.23 4.12 2.26
C GLU A 46 -7.84 5.48 1.88
N LEU A 47 -7.97 6.41 2.82
CA LEU A 47 -8.44 7.77 2.55
C LEU A 47 -7.49 8.54 1.61
N VAL A 48 -6.17 8.40 1.81
CA VAL A 48 -5.16 8.99 0.91
C VAL A 48 -5.26 8.40 -0.50
N ARG A 49 -5.45 7.08 -0.61
CA ARG A 49 -5.63 6.39 -1.88
C ARG A 49 -6.87 6.91 -2.62
N GLN A 50 -7.99 6.99 -1.92
CA GLN A 50 -9.25 7.52 -2.48
C GLN A 50 -9.12 8.99 -2.86
N GLY A 51 -8.44 9.80 -2.05
CA GLY A 51 -8.16 11.20 -2.34
C GLY A 51 -7.33 11.39 -3.61
N ALA A 52 -6.37 10.51 -3.88
CA ALA A 52 -5.56 10.55 -5.10
C ALA A 52 -6.34 10.15 -6.37
N GLU A 53 -7.45 9.43 -6.23
CA GLU A 53 -8.34 9.08 -7.34
C GLU A 53 -9.35 10.19 -7.66
N LEU A 54 -9.47 11.21 -6.78
CA LEU A 54 -10.31 12.37 -7.06
C LEU A 54 -9.69 13.24 -8.15
N PRO A 55 -10.49 13.78 -9.08
CA PRO A 55 -9.98 14.66 -10.11
C PRO A 55 -9.49 15.97 -9.51
N ASP A 56 -8.35 16.47 -9.97
CA ASP A 56 -7.78 17.78 -9.60
C ASP A 56 -8.81 18.91 -9.75
N VAL A 57 -9.68 18.79 -10.76
CA VAL A 57 -10.76 19.74 -11.01
C VAL A 57 -12.10 19.01 -10.99
N ARG A 58 -13.02 19.48 -10.14
CA ARG A 58 -14.41 19.06 -10.12
C ARG A 58 -15.20 19.69 -11.27
N VAL A 59 -14.97 19.20 -12.50
CA VAL A 59 -15.53 19.76 -13.74
C VAL A 59 -17.04 19.97 -13.68
N GLU A 60 -17.78 19.01 -13.11
CA GLU A 60 -19.24 19.10 -13.03
C GLU A 60 -19.71 20.23 -12.12
N LEU A 61 -19.07 20.42 -10.96
CA LEU A 61 -19.38 21.54 -10.06
C LEU A 61 -19.09 22.87 -10.74
N VAL A 62 -17.97 22.98 -11.45
CA VAL A 62 -17.61 24.20 -12.19
C VAL A 62 -18.65 24.51 -13.26
N ARG A 63 -19.10 23.49 -14.00
CA ARG A 63 -20.15 23.63 -15.02
C ARG A 63 -21.46 24.09 -14.40
N GLU A 64 -21.87 23.51 -13.29
CA GLU A 64 -23.09 23.89 -12.57
C GLU A 64 -23.04 25.35 -12.12
N ILE A 65 -21.96 25.76 -11.46
CA ILE A 65 -21.79 27.15 -10.98
C ILE A 65 -21.81 28.13 -12.15
N LYS A 66 -21.09 27.83 -13.24
CA LYS A 66 -21.11 28.65 -14.48
C LYS A 66 -22.53 28.81 -15.03
N SER A 67 -23.26 27.71 -15.14
CA SER A 67 -24.66 27.74 -15.59
C SER A 67 -25.53 28.62 -14.67
N ARG A 68 -25.34 28.54 -13.35
CA ARG A 68 -26.09 29.38 -12.40
C ARG A 68 -25.73 30.87 -12.50
N LEU A 69 -24.46 31.19 -12.80
CA LEU A 69 -24.02 32.56 -13.06
C LEU A 69 -24.63 33.12 -14.35
N ASP A 70 -24.57 32.34 -15.44
CA ASP A 70 -25.13 32.73 -16.75
C ASP A 70 -26.64 32.98 -16.67
N ASN A 71 -27.34 32.18 -15.86
CA ASN A 71 -28.77 32.33 -15.61
C ASN A 71 -29.11 33.36 -14.50
N GLN A 72 -28.11 34.07 -13.95
CA GLN A 72 -28.28 35.05 -12.86
C GLN A 72 -28.97 34.51 -11.58
N VAL A 73 -28.91 33.19 -11.36
CA VAL A 73 -29.49 32.50 -10.18
C VAL A 73 -28.43 32.08 -9.16
N TYR A 74 -27.18 32.48 -9.37
CA TYR A 74 -26.12 32.34 -8.39
C TYR A 74 -26.07 33.59 -7.51
N HIS A 75 -26.51 33.46 -6.26
CA HIS A 75 -26.51 34.54 -5.28
C HIS A 75 -25.70 34.13 -4.05
N VAL A 76 -24.73 34.97 -3.67
CA VAL A 76 -23.95 34.83 -2.44
C VAL A 76 -24.36 35.97 -1.52
N SER A 77 -24.86 35.63 -0.33
CA SER A 77 -25.23 36.66 0.63
C SER A 77 -23.98 37.32 1.25
N PRO A 78 -24.07 38.60 1.68
CA PRO A 78 -22.97 39.25 2.39
C PRO A 78 -22.49 38.47 3.62
N GLN A 79 -23.41 37.78 4.32
CA GLN A 79 -23.10 36.94 5.47
C GLN A 79 -22.25 35.72 5.07
N GLN A 80 -22.65 35.00 4.01
CA GLN A 80 -21.89 33.85 3.49
C GLN A 80 -20.48 34.25 3.04
N LEU A 81 -20.36 35.43 2.42
CA LEU A 81 -19.07 35.98 2.05
C LEU A 81 -18.19 36.27 3.27
N ALA A 82 -18.73 36.97 4.27
CA ALA A 82 -18.01 37.31 5.49
C ALA A 82 -17.55 36.07 6.26
N GLU A 83 -18.42 35.07 6.42
CA GLU A 83 -18.09 33.78 7.04
C GLU A 83 -16.95 33.07 6.30
N SER A 84 -17.00 33.04 4.96
CA SER A 84 -15.95 32.41 4.14
C SER A 84 -14.60 33.12 4.29
N ILE A 85 -14.60 34.45 4.34
CA ILE A 85 -13.39 35.26 4.57
C ILE A 85 -12.81 34.96 5.94
N LEU A 86 -13.64 34.98 7.00
CA LEU A 86 -13.17 34.71 8.36
C LEU A 86 -12.62 33.29 8.46
N ARG A 87 -13.32 32.30 7.90
CA ARG A 87 -12.85 30.91 7.85
C ARG A 87 -11.47 30.80 7.21
N PHE A 88 -11.29 31.40 6.04
CA PHE A 88 -10.01 31.42 5.34
C PHE A 88 -8.89 32.02 6.21
N ILE A 89 -9.15 33.13 6.90
CA ILE A 89 -8.17 33.79 7.76
C ILE A 89 -7.78 32.95 8.99
N TYR A 90 -8.72 32.18 9.56
CA TYR A 90 -8.48 31.45 10.80
C TYR A 90 -8.03 29.99 10.61
N GLU A 91 -8.39 29.32 9.50
CA GLU A 91 -8.03 27.92 9.26
C GLU A 91 -6.67 27.75 8.53
N GLU A 92 -6.14 28.78 7.85
CA GLU A 92 -4.79 28.75 7.23
C GLU A 92 -3.65 29.18 8.16
N LYS A 93 -3.87 29.24 9.48
CA LYS A 93 -2.82 29.43 10.50
C LYS A 93 -2.43 28.12 11.15
#